data_AF-A0AAN8KZE8-F1
#
_entry.id   AF-A0AAN8KZE8-F1
#
_cell.length_a   1.000
_cell.length_b   1.000
_cell.length_c   1.000
_cell.angle_alpha   90.00
_cell.angle_beta   90.00
_cell.angle_gamma   90.00
#
_symmetry.space_group_name_H-M   'P 1'
#
loop_
_entity.id
_entity.type
_entity.pdbx_description
1 polymer ?
#
loop_
_entity_poly.entity_id
_entity_poly.type
_entity_poly.pdbx_seq_one_letter_code
_entity_poly.pdbx_strand_id
1 'polypeptide(L)'
;MAVSVFPCVRLRSIGDANGEIQRHSEQQPLRLEVKSTPDTALLNLSNGDETSVFKCSLSRETECSRVGKQSFIITLGCNSVLLQFSTPAEFSSFYNILKSCRGHNAEHSVFSDRTEESSAVQYFQFYGYLSQQQNMMQDYVRTGTYQRAILQNHVDFKDKVVLDVGCGSGILSFFAAQAGARKVYAVEASTMAQHAEC
;
A
#
# COMPACT_ATOMS: atom_id res chain seq x y z
N MET A 1 29.48 -5.15 -12.01
CA MET A 1 28.04 -4.89 -11.82
C MET A 1 27.29 -6.18 -12.10
N ALA A 2 26.55 -6.71 -11.12
CA ALA A 2 25.71 -7.88 -11.34
C ALA A 2 24.46 -7.46 -12.11
N VAL A 3 24.10 -8.23 -13.13
CA VAL A 3 22.85 -8.04 -13.89
C VAL A 3 21.96 -9.23 -13.60
N SER A 4 20.76 -8.97 -13.09
CA SER A 4 19.73 -10.00 -12.88
C SER A 4 18.69 -9.92 -13.99
N VAL A 5 18.26 -11.08 -14.50
CA VAL A 5 17.36 -11.16 -15.64
C VAL A 5 16.11 -11.95 -15.25
N PHE A 6 14.94 -11.42 -15.60
CA PHE A 6 13.64 -12.03 -15.41
C PHE A 6 12.95 -12.14 -16.78
N PRO A 7 12.76 -13.36 -17.33
CA PRO A 7 12.46 -13.53 -18.76
C PRO A 7 11.01 -13.22 -19.13
N CYS A 8 10.08 -13.34 -18.19
CA CYS A 8 8.64 -13.30 -18.47
C CYS A 8 7.92 -12.32 -17.52
N VAL A 9 8.18 -11.03 -17.66
CA VAL A 9 7.53 -9.96 -16.90
C VAL A 9 6.49 -9.26 -17.77
N ARG A 10 5.26 -9.16 -17.29
CA ARG A 10 4.20 -8.40 -17.96
C ARG A 10 4.20 -6.96 -17.46
N LEU A 11 4.20 -6.01 -18.39
CA LEU A 11 4.11 -4.57 -18.12
C LEU A 11 2.69 -4.09 -18.41
N ARG A 12 2.11 -3.33 -17.49
CA ARG A 12 0.84 -2.62 -17.69
C ARG A 12 1.00 -1.17 -17.30
N SER A 13 0.57 -0.25 -18.15
CA SER A 13 0.51 1.17 -17.77
C SER A 13 -0.88 1.50 -17.20
N ILE A 14 -0.87 2.25 -16.10
CA ILE A 14 -2.02 2.64 -15.29
C ILE A 14 -2.00 4.16 -15.22
N GLY A 15 -3.06 4.80 -15.70
CA GLY A 15 -3.30 6.23 -15.51
C GLY A 15 -4.63 6.46 -14.79
N ASP A 16 -4.78 7.61 -14.15
CA ASP A 16 -5.97 7.98 -13.37
C ASP A 16 -6.54 9.37 -13.75
N ALA A 17 -6.16 9.90 -14.91
CA ALA A 17 -6.50 11.25 -15.37
C ALA A 17 -8.01 11.59 -15.36
N ASN A 18 -8.89 10.59 -15.28
CA ASN A 18 -10.35 10.75 -15.31
C ASN A 18 -11.03 10.26 -14.01
N GLY A 19 -10.28 9.96 -12.95
CA GLY A 19 -10.81 9.37 -11.71
C GLY A 19 -11.12 7.86 -11.79
N GLU A 20 -10.83 7.22 -12.92
CA GLU A 20 -10.87 5.77 -13.12
C GLU A 20 -9.52 5.24 -13.60
N ILE A 21 -9.22 3.97 -13.27
CA ILE A 21 -8.00 3.29 -13.71
C ILE A 21 -8.10 3.00 -15.21
N GLN A 22 -7.34 3.75 -16.00
CA GLN A 22 -7.14 3.48 -17.42
C GLN A 22 -6.04 2.43 -17.59
N ARG A 23 -6.38 1.33 -18.26
CA ARG A 23 -5.42 0.28 -18.62
C ARG A 23 -4.88 0.57 -20.01
N HIS A 24 -3.62 0.96 -20.11
CA HIS A 24 -2.94 1.14 -21.38
C HIS A 24 -2.10 -0.10 -21.71
N SER A 25 -2.34 -0.67 -22.89
CA SER A 25 -1.65 -1.79 -23.55
C SER A 25 -1.15 -2.93 -22.65
N GLU A 26 -1.82 -4.08 -22.69
CA GLU A 26 -1.25 -5.33 -22.16
C GLU A 26 -0.20 -5.85 -23.15
N GLN A 27 1.07 -5.72 -22.80
CA GLN A 27 2.16 -6.18 -23.65
C GLN A 27 2.45 -7.67 -23.43
N GLN A 28 2.95 -8.32 -24.48
CA GLN A 28 3.48 -9.69 -24.40
C GLN A 28 4.56 -9.79 -23.30
N PRO A 29 4.85 -11.00 -22.78
CA PRO A 29 5.88 -11.17 -21.76
C PRO A 29 7.21 -10.55 -22.21
N LEU A 30 7.75 -9.66 -21.38
CA LEU A 30 8.99 -8.94 -21.64
C LEU A 30 10.12 -9.51 -20.80
N ARG A 31 11.34 -9.39 -21.33
CA ARG A 31 12.57 -9.67 -20.59
C ARG A 31 12.96 -8.43 -19.80
N LEU A 32 12.90 -8.53 -18.47
CA LEU A 32 13.37 -7.51 -17.55
C LEU A 32 14.82 -7.76 -17.15
N GLU A 33 15.68 -6.75 -17.34
CA GLU A 33 17.04 -6.72 -16.83
C GLU A 33 17.15 -5.68 -15.71
N VAL A 34 17.78 -6.08 -14.61
CA VAL A 34 18.00 -5.24 -13.43
C VAL A 34 19.50 -5.09 -13.23
N LYS A 35 20.00 -3.86 -13.34
CA LYS A 35 21.38 -3.51 -13.02
C LYS A 35 21.40 -2.73 -11.72
N SER A 36 21.89 -3.35 -10.65
CA SER A 36 21.98 -2.74 -9.34
C SER A 36 23.32 -2.03 -9.12
N THR A 37 23.25 -0.84 -8.52
CA THR A 37 24.34 -0.13 -7.85
C THR A 37 23.97 0.03 -6.37
N PRO A 38 24.88 0.51 -5.50
CA PRO A 38 24.57 0.70 -4.08
C PRO A 38 23.33 1.58 -3.82
N ASP A 39 23.09 2.60 -4.65
CA ASP A 39 22.06 3.61 -4.41
C ASP A 39 20.89 3.56 -5.42
N THR A 40 21.05 2.83 -6.53
CA THR A 40 20.05 2.81 -7.60
C THR A 40 19.92 1.45 -8.25
N ALA A 41 18.73 1.12 -8.75
CA ALA A 41 18.49 -0.03 -9.61
C ALA A 41 17.95 0.42 -10.96
N LEU A 42 18.71 0.15 -12.03
CA LEU A 42 18.28 0.42 -13.40
C LEU A 42 17.48 -0.77 -13.93
N LEU A 43 16.23 -0.50 -14.30
CA LEU A 43 15.32 -1.45 -14.92
C LEU A 43 15.30 -1.22 -16.43
N ASN A 44 15.41 -2.30 -17.20
CA ASN A 44 15.23 -2.30 -18.64
C ASN A 44 14.34 -3.47 -19.05
N LEU A 45 13.13 -3.20 -19.54
CA LEU A 45 12.28 -4.21 -20.15
C LEU A 45 12.45 -4.16 -21.67
N SER A 46 12.69 -5.32 -22.27
CA SER A 46 12.88 -5.50 -23.70
C SER A 46 11.96 -6.58 -24.26
N ASN A 47 11.57 -6.44 -25.53
CA ASN A 47 10.83 -7.47 -26.25
C ASN A 47 11.78 -8.56 -26.79
N GLY A 48 11.23 -9.55 -27.51
CA GLY A 48 12.00 -10.64 -28.11
C GLY A 48 13.08 -10.20 -29.11
N ASP A 49 12.95 -9.00 -29.69
CA ASP A 49 13.91 -8.41 -30.63
C ASP A 49 14.95 -7.51 -29.93
N GLU A 50 15.08 -7.62 -28.60
CA GLU A 50 15.96 -6.82 -27.75
C GLU A 50 15.70 -5.30 -27.78
N THR A 51 14.59 -4.84 -28.39
CA THR A 51 14.21 -3.43 -28.33
C THR A 51 13.66 -3.08 -26.95
N SER A 52 14.21 -2.01 -26.36
CA SER A 52 13.80 -1.51 -25.04
C SER A 52 12.42 -0.89 -25.13
N VAL A 53 11.48 -1.45 -24.36
CA VAL A 53 10.08 -1.00 -24.31
C VAL A 53 9.85 -0.09 -23.11
N PHE A 54 10.57 -0.32 -22.01
CA PHE A 54 10.51 0.53 -20.83
C PHE A 54 11.86 0.53 -20.12
N LYS A 55 12.28 1.72 -19.68
CA LYS A 55 13.51 1.90 -18.92
C LYS A 55 13.28 2.92 -17.82
N CYS A 56 13.65 2.58 -16.59
CA CYS A 56 13.63 3.54 -15.49
C CYS A 56 14.77 3.29 -14.52
N SER A 57 15.10 4.31 -13.75
CA SER A 57 15.98 4.20 -12.58
C SER A 57 15.11 4.21 -11.34
N LEU A 58 15.32 3.25 -10.44
CA LEU A 58 14.71 3.24 -9.12
C LEU A 58 15.76 3.69 -8.11
N SER A 59 15.45 4.76 -7.39
CA SER A 59 16.20 5.27 -6.24
C SER A 59 15.36 5.14 -4.96
N ARG A 60 15.89 5.65 -3.85
CA ARG A 60 15.16 5.72 -2.58
C ARG A 60 13.89 6.56 -2.69
N GLU A 61 13.94 7.65 -3.45
CA GLU A 61 12.85 8.63 -3.64
C GLU A 61 11.81 8.19 -4.66
N THR A 62 12.06 7.09 -5.38
CA THR A 62 11.11 6.62 -6.40
C THR A 62 9.89 5.99 -5.74
N GLU A 63 8.71 6.54 -6.02
CA GLU A 63 7.43 6.01 -5.53
C GLU A 63 7.16 4.64 -6.18
N CYS A 64 7.24 3.59 -5.38
CA CYS A 64 7.00 2.23 -5.84
C CYS A 64 6.58 1.32 -4.70
N SER A 65 5.85 0.24 -5.00
CA SER A 65 5.38 -0.67 -3.96
C SER A 65 5.08 -2.08 -4.48
N ARG A 66 5.10 -3.04 -3.58
CA ARG A 66 4.60 -4.40 -3.86
C ARG A 66 3.09 -4.38 -4.02
N VAL A 67 2.60 -5.03 -5.06
CA VAL A 67 1.17 -5.28 -5.28
C VAL A 67 0.90 -6.79 -5.27
N GLY A 68 0.18 -7.25 -4.26
CA GLY A 68 -0.10 -8.68 -4.08
C GLY A 68 1.15 -9.53 -3.86
N LYS A 69 1.15 -10.76 -4.39
CA LYS A 69 2.22 -11.75 -4.15
C LYS A 69 3.36 -11.74 -5.18
N GLN A 70 3.14 -11.14 -6.35
CA GLN A 70 4.07 -11.27 -7.49
C GLN A 70 4.08 -10.05 -8.43
N SER A 71 3.64 -8.88 -7.95
CA SER A 71 3.64 -7.67 -8.77
C SER A 71 4.27 -6.49 -8.04
N PHE A 72 4.72 -5.52 -8.81
CA PHE A 72 5.40 -4.32 -8.34
C PHE A 72 4.91 -3.11 -9.13
N ILE A 73 4.43 -2.08 -8.45
CA ILE A 73 4.00 -0.83 -9.09
C ILE A 73 5.10 0.23 -8.93
N ILE A 74 5.33 1.01 -9.99
CA ILE A 74 6.27 2.13 -10.01
C ILE A 74 5.50 3.33 -10.56
N THR A 75 5.53 4.45 -9.85
CA THR A 75 4.91 5.71 -10.28
C THR A 75 5.99 6.68 -10.72
N LEU A 76 5.85 7.19 -11.94
CA LEU A 76 6.77 8.16 -12.55
C LEU A 76 5.94 9.35 -13.05
N GLY A 77 5.94 10.44 -12.28
CA GLY A 77 5.09 11.59 -12.55
C GLY A 77 3.61 11.24 -12.41
N CYS A 78 2.82 11.46 -13.46
CA CYS A 78 1.37 11.19 -13.47
C CYS A 78 0.98 9.80 -13.98
N ASN A 79 1.95 8.93 -14.27
CA ASN A 79 1.68 7.59 -14.78
C ASN A 79 2.30 6.55 -13.86
N SER A 80 1.57 5.47 -13.63
CA SER A 80 2.08 4.28 -12.95
C SER A 80 2.27 3.14 -13.94
N VAL A 81 3.26 2.30 -13.69
CA VAL A 81 3.46 1.04 -14.38
C VAL A 81 3.44 -0.10 -13.38
N LEU A 82 2.71 -1.16 -13.71
CA LEU A 82 2.64 -2.39 -12.95
C LEU A 82 3.44 -3.48 -13.66
N LEU A 83 4.45 -3.99 -12.96
CA LEU A 83 5.23 -5.16 -13.34
C LEU A 83 4.60 -6.39 -12.69
N GLN A 84 4.23 -7.39 -13.48
CA GLN A 84 3.75 -8.67 -12.99
C GLN A 84 4.74 -9.76 -13.38
N PHE A 85 5.32 -10.43 -12.38
CA PHE A 85 6.27 -11.51 -12.56
C PHE A 85 5.54 -12.84 -12.85
N SER A 86 6.25 -13.78 -13.47
CA SER A 86 5.67 -15.09 -13.79
C SER A 86 5.51 -15.96 -12.54
N THR A 87 6.40 -15.83 -11.56
CA THR A 87 6.31 -16.55 -10.29
C THR A 87 6.55 -15.67 -9.06
N PRO A 88 6.00 -16.02 -7.89
CA PRO A 88 6.30 -15.33 -6.62
C PRO A 88 7.79 -15.42 -6.20
N ALA A 89 8.49 -16.47 -6.64
CA ALA A 89 9.92 -16.67 -6.36
C ALA A 89 10.78 -15.65 -7.13
N GLU A 90 10.48 -15.45 -8.41
CA GLU A 90 11.12 -14.40 -9.23
C GLU A 90 10.85 -13.01 -8.66
N PHE A 91 9.59 -12.72 -8.29
CA PHE A 91 9.25 -11.46 -7.63
C PHE A 91 10.05 -11.26 -6.33
N SER A 92 10.17 -12.30 -5.50
CA SER A 92 10.94 -12.23 -4.25
C SER A 92 12.41 -11.92 -4.51
N SER A 93 13.01 -12.56 -5.52
CA SER A 93 14.40 -12.30 -5.93
C SER A 93 14.57 -10.85 -6.40
N PHE A 94 13.68 -10.37 -7.27
CA PHE A 94 13.63 -8.98 -7.72
C PHE A 94 13.51 -8.00 -6.55
N TYR A 95 12.56 -8.24 -5.65
CA TYR A 95 12.29 -7.35 -4.53
C TYR A 95 13.47 -7.27 -3.56
N ASN A 96 14.20 -8.37 -3.35
CA ASN A 96 15.41 -8.37 -2.54
C ASN A 96 16.56 -7.57 -3.16
N ILE A 97 16.68 -7.56 -4.49
CA ILE A 97 17.64 -6.70 -5.20
C ILE A 97 17.27 -5.22 -4.99
N LEU A 98 16.00 -4.86 -5.09
CA LEU A 98 15.58 -3.49 -4.82
C LEU A 98 15.79 -3.07 -3.36
N LYS A 99 15.60 -4.00 -2.42
CA LYS A 99 15.83 -3.73 -0.99
C LYS A 99 17.27 -3.32 -0.69
N SER A 100 18.23 -3.98 -1.33
CA SER A 100 19.64 -3.65 -1.13
C SER A 100 20.03 -2.31 -1.76
N CYS A 101 19.45 -1.94 -2.91
CA CYS A 101 19.72 -0.67 -3.60
C CYS A 101 19.02 0.54 -2.97
N ARG A 102 17.80 0.37 -2.45
CA ARG A 102 17.03 1.46 -1.85
C ARG A 102 17.47 1.74 -0.40
N GLY A 103 18.52 1.08 0.08
CA GLY A 103 19.02 1.23 1.44
C GLY A 103 17.89 1.06 2.43
N HIS A 104 17.16 -0.07 2.37
CA HIS A 104 16.12 -0.44 3.35
C HIS A 104 16.71 -0.71 4.76
N ASN A 105 17.57 0.19 5.27
CA ASN A 105 17.43 0.66 6.63
C ASN A 105 16.13 1.47 6.63
N ALA A 106 15.11 0.92 7.29
CA ALA A 106 13.75 1.44 7.51
C ALA A 106 13.41 2.71 6.71
N GLU A 107 12.46 2.61 5.77
CA GLU A 107 11.75 3.81 5.33
C GLU A 107 11.20 4.48 6.60
N HIS A 108 11.84 5.57 7.03
CA HIS A 108 11.40 6.34 8.18
C HIS A 108 10.11 7.03 7.74
N SER A 109 8.97 6.50 8.18
CA SER A 109 7.72 7.21 8.05
C SER A 109 7.78 8.48 8.90
N VAL A 110 6.95 9.49 8.59
CA VAL A 110 6.80 10.68 9.46
C VAL A 110 6.48 10.27 10.91
N PHE A 111 5.83 9.12 11.11
CA PHE A 111 5.62 8.52 12.42
C PHE A 111 6.93 8.04 13.05
N SER A 112 7.76 7.29 12.31
CA SER A 112 9.07 6.80 12.76
C SER A 112 10.07 7.92 13.06
N ASP A 113 9.97 9.07 12.38
CA ASP A 113 10.82 10.24 12.68
C ASP A 113 10.46 10.92 13.99
N ARG A 114 9.20 10.81 14.42
CA ARG A 114 8.65 11.53 15.58
C ARG A 114 8.43 10.64 16.79
N THR A 115 8.59 9.33 16.65
CA THR A 115 8.24 8.37 17.69
C THR A 115 9.31 7.30 17.81
N GLU A 116 9.84 7.16 19.02
CA GLU A 116 10.78 6.09 19.34
C GLU A 116 10.12 4.72 19.15
N GLU A 117 10.85 3.78 18.56
CA GLU A 117 10.34 2.45 18.22
C GLU A 117 9.81 1.69 19.44
N SER A 118 10.53 1.73 20.57
CA SER A 118 10.10 1.11 21.83
C SER A 118 8.76 1.65 22.33
N SER A 119 8.59 2.98 22.24
CA SER A 119 7.35 3.66 22.62
C SER A 119 6.19 3.29 21.67
N ALA A 120 6.45 3.26 20.37
CA ALA A 120 5.46 2.85 19.36
C ALA A 120 5.00 1.40 19.58
N VAL A 121 5.94 0.47 19.82
CA VAL A 121 5.63 -0.94 20.08
C VAL A 121 4.74 -1.08 21.31
N GLN A 122 5.09 -0.42 22.42
CA GLN A 122 4.28 -0.50 23.64
C GLN A 122 2.89 0.11 23.44
N TYR A 123 2.80 1.23 22.71
CA TYR A 123 1.54 1.88 22.38
C TYR A 123 0.61 0.96 21.58
N PHE A 124 1.10 0.39 20.46
CA PHE A 124 0.26 -0.49 19.63
C PHE A 124 -0.06 -1.82 20.32
N GLN A 125 0.82 -2.34 21.17
CA GLN A 125 0.52 -3.49 22.01
C GLN A 125 -0.64 -3.21 22.96
N PHE A 126 -0.65 -2.03 23.59
CA PHE A 126 -1.73 -1.63 24.48
C PHE A 126 -3.10 -1.62 23.76
N TYR A 127 -3.18 -1.02 22.57
CA TYR A 127 -4.43 -0.99 21.78
C TYR A 127 -4.77 -2.32 21.08
N GLY A 128 -3.81 -3.24 20.99
CA GLY A 128 -4.02 -4.60 20.50
C GLY A 128 -4.80 -5.52 21.47
N TYR A 129 -4.99 -5.11 22.73
CA TYR A 129 -5.77 -5.88 23.69
C TYR A 129 -7.28 -5.64 23.56
N LEU A 130 -8.06 -6.72 23.45
CA LEU A 130 -9.53 -6.66 23.42
C LEU A 130 -10.13 -5.97 24.65
N SER A 131 -9.52 -6.12 25.83
CA SER A 131 -9.98 -5.45 27.05
C SER A 131 -9.91 -3.93 26.93
N GLN A 132 -8.88 -3.39 26.25
CA GLN A 132 -8.75 -1.95 26.06
C GLN A 132 -9.76 -1.42 25.05
N GLN A 133 -10.00 -2.16 23.97
CA GLN A 133 -11.07 -1.85 23.02
C GLN A 133 -12.45 -1.92 23.70
N GLN A 134 -12.69 -2.91 24.55
CA GLN A 134 -13.92 -3.05 25.31
C GLN A 134 -14.12 -1.88 26.28
N ASN A 135 -13.09 -1.48 27.03
CA ASN A 135 -13.16 -0.31 27.92
C ASN A 135 -13.62 0.94 27.16
N MET A 136 -13.04 1.14 25.98
CA MET A 136 -13.41 2.23 25.09
C MET A 136 -14.86 2.11 24.57
N MET A 137 -15.31 0.93 24.15
CA MET A 137 -16.67 0.71 23.67
C MET A 137 -17.74 0.82 24.77
N GLN A 138 -17.41 0.41 26.00
CA GLN A 138 -18.30 0.50 27.17
C GLN A 138 -18.46 1.94 27.69
N ASP A 139 -17.57 2.86 27.30
CA ASP A 139 -17.84 4.28 27.44
C ASP A 139 -18.98 4.68 26.49
N TYR A 140 -20.19 4.60 27.03
CA TYR A 140 -21.43 4.89 26.33
C TYR A 140 -21.55 6.36 25.93
N VAL A 141 -21.03 7.27 26.77
CA VAL A 141 -21.07 8.72 26.47
C VAL A 141 -20.21 8.99 25.24
N ARG A 142 -18.98 8.48 25.22
CA ARG A 142 -18.06 8.62 24.09
C ARG A 142 -18.62 7.98 22.82
N THR A 143 -18.91 6.68 22.87
CA THR A 143 -19.33 5.91 21.69
C THR A 143 -20.68 6.37 21.16
N GLY A 144 -21.64 6.64 22.04
CA GLY A 144 -22.96 7.15 21.67
C GLY A 144 -22.93 8.56 21.09
N THR A 145 -22.01 9.42 21.54
CA THR A 145 -21.85 10.76 20.96
C THR A 145 -21.30 10.67 19.52
N TYR A 146 -20.30 9.84 19.26
CA TYR A 146 -19.81 9.61 17.89
C TYR A 146 -20.90 9.05 16.98
N GLN A 147 -21.64 8.04 17.44
CA GLN A 147 -22.74 7.46 16.67
C GLN A 147 -23.79 8.51 16.30
N ARG A 148 -24.24 9.30 17.28
CA ARG A 148 -25.23 10.37 17.02
C ARG A 148 -24.69 11.40 16.05
N ALA A 149 -23.45 11.87 16.23
CA ALA A 149 -22.87 12.87 15.34
C ALA A 149 -22.81 12.38 13.89
N ILE A 150 -22.39 11.13 13.67
CA ILE A 150 -22.30 10.53 12.32
C ILE A 150 -23.70 10.35 11.71
N LEU A 151 -24.65 9.76 12.45
CA LEU A 151 -25.99 9.49 11.93
C LEU A 151 -26.84 10.76 11.74
N GLN A 152 -26.69 11.77 12.60
CA GLN A 152 -27.40 13.04 12.46
C GLN A 152 -26.90 13.85 11.24
N ASN A 153 -25.64 13.67 10.86
CA ASN A 153 -25.04 14.29 9.68
C ASN A 153 -24.93 13.29 8.52
N HIS A 154 -25.88 12.35 8.38
CA HIS A 154 -25.79 11.29 7.37
C HIS A 154 -25.60 11.79 5.92
N VAL A 155 -26.02 13.03 5.62
CA VAL A 155 -25.80 13.67 4.31
C VAL A 155 -24.32 13.82 3.96
N ASP A 156 -23.45 13.95 4.97
CA ASP A 156 -22.00 14.04 4.82
C ASP A 156 -21.34 12.68 4.61
N PHE A 157 -22.06 11.60 4.87
CA PHE A 157 -21.56 10.22 4.74
C PHE A 157 -22.17 9.49 3.54
N LYS A 158 -23.45 9.75 3.22
CA LYS A 158 -24.19 9.02 2.19
C LYS A 158 -23.48 9.09 0.83
N ASP A 159 -23.24 7.91 0.26
CA ASP A 159 -22.56 7.69 -1.01
C ASP A 159 -21.10 8.23 -1.06
N LYS A 160 -20.49 8.55 0.09
CA LYS A 160 -19.11 9.03 0.19
C LYS A 160 -18.10 7.92 0.43
N VAL A 161 -16.83 8.26 0.20
CA VAL A 161 -15.68 7.43 0.59
C VAL A 161 -15.12 7.98 1.89
N VAL A 162 -14.99 7.13 2.91
CA VAL A 162 -14.57 7.51 4.27
C VAL A 162 -13.26 6.79 4.61
N LEU A 163 -12.39 7.47 5.36
CA LEU A 163 -11.17 6.90 5.95
C LEU A 163 -11.29 6.97 7.46
N ASP A 164 -11.26 5.81 8.13
CA ASP A 164 -11.25 5.68 9.59
C ASP A 164 -9.81 5.40 10.04
N VAL A 165 -9.21 6.37 10.75
CA VAL A 165 -7.79 6.37 11.12
C VAL A 165 -7.63 5.88 12.56
N GLY A 166 -6.98 4.74 12.75
CA GLY A 166 -6.92 4.06 14.04
C GLY A 166 -8.25 3.42 14.38
N CYS A 167 -8.79 2.60 13.46
CA CYS A 167 -10.16 2.13 13.54
C CYS A 167 -10.43 1.22 14.75
N GLY A 168 -9.40 0.67 15.40
CA GLY A 168 -9.54 -0.24 16.53
C GLY A 168 -10.42 -1.43 16.16
N SER A 169 -11.53 -1.61 16.87
CA SER A 169 -12.55 -2.64 16.58
C SER A 169 -13.38 -2.38 15.31
N GLY A 170 -13.22 -1.24 14.64
CA GLY A 170 -14.00 -0.85 13.47
C GLY A 170 -15.37 -0.21 13.79
N ILE A 171 -15.66 0.07 15.07
CA ILE A 171 -16.99 0.57 15.48
C ILE A 171 -17.41 1.87 14.78
N LEU A 172 -16.48 2.80 14.56
CA LEU A 172 -16.78 4.06 13.85
C LEU A 172 -16.99 3.82 12.35
N SER A 173 -16.21 2.92 11.76
CA SER A 173 -16.43 2.43 10.39
C SER A 173 -17.85 1.86 10.21
N PHE A 174 -18.37 1.11 11.18
CA PHE A 174 -19.76 0.64 11.15
C PHE A 174 -20.78 1.78 11.20
N PHE A 175 -20.55 2.82 12.00
CA PHE A 175 -21.43 3.99 12.03
C PHE A 175 -21.42 4.75 10.70
N ALA A 176 -20.26 4.92 10.07
CA ALA A 176 -20.16 5.51 8.75
C ALA A 176 -20.91 4.69 7.69
N ALA A 177 -20.80 3.35 7.74
CA ALA A 177 -21.57 2.45 6.88
C ALA A 177 -23.08 2.57 7.13
N GLN A 178 -23.52 2.63 8.40
CA GLN A 178 -24.93 2.85 8.77
C GLN A 178 -25.46 4.21 8.26
N ALA A 179 -24.62 5.24 8.24
CA ALA A 179 -24.96 6.55 7.68
C ALA A 179 -25.01 6.56 6.13
N GLY A 180 -24.68 5.44 5.48
CA GLY A 180 -24.79 5.25 4.03
C GLY A 180 -23.50 5.48 3.25
N ALA A 181 -22.33 5.43 3.90
CA ALA A 181 -21.06 5.51 3.19
C ALA A 181 -20.95 4.45 2.09
N ARG A 182 -20.51 4.85 0.89
CA ARG A 182 -20.30 3.95 -0.25
C ARG A 182 -19.13 3.01 -0.01
N LYS A 183 -18.07 3.52 0.61
CA LYS A 183 -16.87 2.76 0.94
C LYS A 183 -16.18 3.34 2.16
N VAL A 184 -15.75 2.49 3.07
CA VAL A 184 -14.96 2.88 4.24
C VAL A 184 -13.61 2.16 4.19
N TYR A 185 -12.52 2.91 4.27
CA TYR A 185 -11.17 2.39 4.46
C TYR A 185 -10.86 2.48 5.95
N ALA A 186 -10.71 1.34 6.61
CA ALA A 186 -10.38 1.27 8.02
C ALA A 186 -8.89 0.95 8.19
N VAL A 187 -8.13 1.86 8.80
CA VAL A 187 -6.68 1.71 8.98
C VAL A 187 -6.39 1.51 10.46
N GLU A 188 -5.73 0.40 10.79
CA GLU A 188 -5.30 0.07 12.15
C GLU A 188 -3.88 -0.49 12.12
N ALA A 189 -3.03 0.02 13.01
CA ALA A 189 -1.61 -0.33 13.07
C ALA A 189 -1.32 -1.45 14.07
N SER A 190 -2.18 -1.64 15.08
CA SER A 190 -2.09 -2.73 16.04
C SER A 190 -2.64 -4.05 15.47
N THR A 191 -2.43 -5.13 16.20
CA THR A 191 -3.00 -6.45 15.88
C THR A 191 -4.53 -6.47 15.89
N MET A 192 -5.18 -5.42 16.42
CA MET A 192 -6.64 -5.29 16.40
C MET A 192 -7.22 -5.25 14.99
N ALA A 193 -6.41 -4.86 13.99
CA ALA A 193 -6.81 -4.90 12.58
C ALA A 193 -7.40 -6.26 12.16
N GLN A 194 -6.85 -7.37 12.68
CA GLN A 194 -7.32 -8.73 12.39
C GLN A 194 -8.72 -9.02 12.96
N HIS A 195 -9.09 -8.35 14.06
CA HIS A 195 -10.41 -8.47 14.66
C HIS A 195 -11.43 -7.53 14.00
N ALA A 196 -10.99 -6.45 13.37
CA ALA A 196 -11.83 -5.53 12.61
C ALA A 196 -12.12 -6.03 11.18
N GLU A 197 -11.24 -6.88 10.64
CA GLU A 197 -11.42 -7.51 9.33
C GLU A 197 -12.66 -8.44 9.36
N CYS A 198 -13.64 -8.13 8.51
CA CYS A 198 -14.90 -8.88 8.36
C CYS A 198 -14.81 -9.88 7.21
#